data_AF-A0A1F4DZ32-F1
#
_entry.id   AF-A0A1F4DZ32-F1
#
_cell.length_a   1.000
_cell.length_b   1.000
_cell.length_c   1.000
_cell.angle_alpha   90.00
_cell.angle_beta   90.00
_cell.angle_gamma   90.00
#
_symmetry.space_group_name_H-M   'P 1'
#
loop_
_entity.id
_entity.type
_entity.pdbx_description
1 polymer ?
#
loop_
_entity_poly.entity_id
_entity_poly.type
_entity_poly.pdbx_seq_one_letter_code
_entity_poly.pdbx_strand_id
1 'polypeptide(L)' 'MEARDERWSEAIAGGSLAFVEKVKVELGIKSMFREAADTRGTYTLREPKGAYVCDSGRESNALMPDNAIPWEKKPEATET' A
#
# COMPACT_ATOMS: atom_id res chain seq x y z
N MET A 1 15.95 -19.06 10.88
CA MET A 1 14.83 -18.29 10.29
C MET A 1 15.43 -17.00 9.80
N GLU A 2 15.65 -16.86 8.49
CA GLU A 2 16.22 -15.64 7.90
C GLU A 2 15.26 -14.48 8.16
N ALA A 3 15.72 -13.41 8.81
CA ALA A 3 14.90 -12.24 9.05
C ALA A 3 14.60 -11.59 7.69
N ARG A 4 13.31 -11.45 7.34
CA ARG A 4 12.92 -10.69 6.16
C ARG A 4 13.41 -9.26 6.33
N ASP A 5 14.23 -8.80 5.39
CA ASP A 5 14.65 -7.41 5.37
C ASP A 5 13.41 -6.54 5.10
N GLU A 6 13.07 -5.72 6.10
CA GLU A 6 11.89 -4.85 6.14
C GLU A 6 11.77 -3.95 4.90
N ARG A 7 12.90 -3.66 4.23
CA ARG A 7 12.94 -2.89 2.99
C ARG A 7 12.14 -3.54 1.86
N TRP A 8 12.04 -4.87 1.82
CA TRP A 8 11.31 -5.60 0.76
C TRP A 8 9.82 -5.69 1.03
N SER A 9 9.39 -5.52 2.27
CA SER A 9 7.98 -5.54 2.65
C SER A 9 7.30 -4.20 2.34
N GLU A 10 8.05 -3.09 2.41
CA GLU A 10 7.49 -1.73 2.33
C GLU A 10 7.88 -0.97 1.06
N ALA A 11 8.90 -1.42 0.30
CA ALA A 11 9.35 -0.77 -0.92
C ALA A 11 9.14 -1.64 -2.16
N ILE A 12 8.78 -1.00 -3.28
CA ILE A 12 8.67 -1.68 -4.59
C ILE A 12 10.03 -1.86 -5.26
N ALA A 13 10.96 -0.95 -4.98
CA ALA A 13 12.32 -1.00 -5.50
C ALA A 13 13.29 -0.47 -4.45
N GLY A 14 14.47 -1.08 -4.36
CA GLY A 14 15.57 -0.64 -3.50
C GLY A 14 16.91 -0.76 -4.24
N GLY A 15 17.79 0.23 -4.11
CA GLY A 15 19.09 0.22 -4.78
C GLY A 15 19.72 1.61 -4.90
N SER A 16 20.36 1.87 -6.04
CA SER A 16 20.88 3.21 -6.37
C SER A 16 19.74 4.17 -6.73
N LEU A 17 19.99 5.47 -6.57
CA LEU A 17 19.01 6.50 -6.96
C LEU A 17 18.60 6.36 -8.42
N ALA A 18 19.56 6.19 -9.32
CA ALA A 18 19.30 6.04 -10.76
C ALA A 18 18.41 4.82 -11.08
N PHE A 19 18.60 3.71 -10.37
CA PHE A 19 17.74 2.53 -10.50
C PHE A 19 16.31 2.82 -10.03
N VAL A 20 16.19 3.45 -8.85
CA VAL A 20 14.90 3.80 -8.25
C VAL A 20 14.11 4.80 -9.10
N GLU A 21 14.79 5.81 -9.66
CA GLU A 21 14.18 6.78 -10.57
C GLU A 21 13.74 6.13 -11.88
N LYS A 22 14.54 5.22 -12.45
CA LYS A 22 14.14 4.45 -13.62
C LYS A 22 12.85 3.67 -13.35
N VAL A 23 12.80 2.94 -12.23
CA VAL A 23 11.61 2.17 -11.84
C VAL A 23 10.40 3.09 -11.62
N LYS A 24 10.60 4.28 -11.03
CA LYS A 24 9.54 5.28 -10.87
C LYS A 24 8.96 5.73 -12.22
N VAL A 25 9.82 6.00 -13.20
CA VAL A 25 9.40 6.37 -14.57
C VAL A 25 8.64 5.23 -15.24
N GLU A 26 9.13 3.98 -15.13
CA GLU A 26 8.48 2.80 -15.71
C GLU A 26 7.10 2.51 -15.09
N LEU A 27 6.93 2.78 -13.80
CA LEU A 27 5.65 2.63 -13.10
C LEU A 27 4.65 3.74 -13.45
N GLY A 28 5.12 4.91 -13.90
CA GLY A 28 4.29 6.04 -14.29
C GLY A 28 3.27 6.41 -13.22
N ILE A 29 1.98 6.41 -13.59
CA ILE A 29 0.85 6.75 -12.70
C ILE A 29 0.82 5.85 -11.45
N LYS A 30 1.26 4.58 -11.54
CA LYS A 30 1.28 3.67 -10.39
C LYS A 30 2.28 4.10 -9.30
N SER A 31 3.24 4.95 -9.63
CA SER A 31 4.21 5.51 -8.68
C SER A 31 3.83 6.89 -8.15
N MET A 32 2.68 7.45 -8.55
CA MET A 32 2.29 8.83 -8.24
C MET A 32 2.30 9.15 -6.74
N PHE A 33 1.94 8.17 -5.90
CA PHE A 33 1.91 8.30 -4.44
C PHE A 33 3.16 7.74 -3.76
N ARG A 34 4.25 7.54 -4.51
CA ARG A 34 5.49 6.92 -4.03
C ARG A 34 6.68 7.81 -4.29
N GLU A 35 7.57 7.88 -3.31
CA GLU A 35 8.74 8.73 -3.32
C GLU A 35 10.02 7.91 -3.17
N ALA A 36 11.08 8.40 -3.80
CA ALA A 36 12.41 7.85 -3.63
C ALA A 36 13.01 8.42 -2.33
N ALA A 37 13.26 7.58 -1.35
CA ALA A 37 13.80 7.99 -0.05
C ALA A 37 15.11 7.26 0.25
N ASP A 38 16.10 7.97 0.80
CA ASP A 38 17.29 7.32 1.34
C ASP A 38 16.89 6.50 2.58
N THR A 39 17.25 5.23 2.55
CA THR A 39 16.97 4.28 3.63
C THR A 39 18.25 3.52 3.95
N ARG A 40 18.98 4.00 4.97
CA ARG A 40 20.20 3.37 5.49
C ARG A 40 21.27 3.16 4.40
N GLY A 41 21.47 4.16 3.53
CA GLY A 41 22.50 4.13 2.48
C GLY A 41 22.07 3.43 1.18
N THR A 42 20.78 3.12 1.04
CA THR A 42 20.16 2.64 -0.20
C THR A 42 18.89 3.44 -0.47
N TYR A 43 18.65 3.84 -1.71
CA TYR A 43 17.41 4.49 -2.09
C TYR A 43 16.30 3.45 -2.20
N THR A 44 15.10 3.79 -1.74
CA THR A 44 13.91 2.94 -1.89
C THR A 44 12.74 3.72 -2.46
N LEU A 45 11.95 3.09 -3.32
CA LEU A 45 10.67 3.62 -3.82
C LEU A 45 9.53 3.10 -2.93
N ARG A 46 9.02 3.95 -2.06
CA ARG A 46 7.96 3.59 -1.10
C ARG A 46 6.93 4.70 -0.96
N GLU A 47 5.79 4.34 -0.40
CA GLU A 47 4.80 5.33 0.01
C GLU A 47 5.36 6.19 1.15
N PRO A 48 5.07 7.50 1.15
CA PRO A 48 5.47 8.38 2.23
C PRO A 48 4.87 7.86 3.54
N LYS A 49 5.65 7.93 4.62
CA LYS A 49 5.18 7.56 5.95
C LYS A 49 4.19 8.60 6.44
N GLY A 50 2.91 8.39 6.16
CA GLY A 50 1.79 9.11 6.75
C GLY A 50 1.03 8.20 7.70
N ALA A 51 0.52 8.78 8.80
CA ALA A 51 -0.61 8.13 9.46
C ALA A 51 -1.74 8.00 8.43
N TYR A 52 -2.49 6.90 8.48
CA TYR A 52 -3.77 6.85 7.77
C TYR A 52 -4.57 8.05 8.28
N VAL A 53 -4.71 9.08 7.44
CA VAL A 53 -5.51 10.24 7.82
C VAL A 53 -6.91 9.71 7.93
N CYS A 54 -7.45 9.72 9.15
CA CYS A 54 -8.80 9.28 9.42
C CYS A 54 -9.74 10.33 8.85
N ASP A 55 -9.89 10.36 7.53
CA ASP A 55 -11.03 11.02 6.89
C ASP A 55 -12.22 10.05 7.02
N SER A 56 -12.57 9.72 8.27
CA SER A 56 -13.73 8.91 8.63
C SER A 56 -15.00 9.76 8.55
N GLY A 57 -15.10 10.56 7.48
CA GLY A 57 -16.26 11.37 7.17
C GLY A 57 -17.44 10.53 6.68
N ARG A 58 -18.39 11.20 6.04
CA ARG A 58 -19.69 10.65 5.56
C ARG A 58 -19.57 9.35 4.76
N GLU A 59 -18.46 9.14 4.05
CA GLU A 59 -18.20 7.95 3.24
C GLU A 59 -17.95 6.69 4.09
N SER A 60 -17.29 6.82 5.25
CA SER A 60 -17.10 5.69 6.17
C SER A 60 -18.41 5.27 6.84
N ASN A 61 -19.24 6.24 7.26
CA ASN A 61 -20.57 5.96 7.82
C ASN A 61 -21.50 5.26 6.82
N ALA A 62 -21.35 5.50 5.52
CA ALA A 62 -22.13 4.83 4.48
C ALA A 62 -21.72 3.36 4.27
N LEU A 63 -20.46 3.01 4.57
CA LEU A 63 -19.93 1.65 4.45
C LEU A 63 -20.11 0.83 5.74
N MET A 64 -20.37 1.48 6.88
CA MET A 64 -20.61 0.80 8.15
C MET A 64 -21.71 -0.29 8.09
N PRO A 65 -22.87 -0.09 7.43
CA PRO A 65 -23.91 -1.11 7.38
C PRO A 65 -23.47 -2.37 6.62
N ASP A 66 -22.76 -2.21 5.51
CA ASP A 66 -22.28 -3.31 4.68
C ASP A 66 -21.13 -4.07 5.34
N ASN A 67 -20.30 -3.36 6.11
CA ASN A 67 -19.19 -3.94 6.87
C ASN A 67 -19.60 -4.48 8.25
N ALA A 68 -20.89 -4.36 8.63
CA ALA A 68 -21.42 -4.91 9.87
C ALA A 68 -21.76 -6.41 9.78
N ILE A 69 -21.69 -7.00 8.57
CA ILE A 69 -21.92 -8.43 8.38
C ILE A 69 -20.68 -9.20 8.86
N PRO A 70 -20.80 -10.07 9.88
CA PRO A 70 -19.71 -10.93 10.30
C PRO A 70 -19.27 -11.82 9.13
N TRP A 71 -17.96 -11.98 8.94
CA TRP A 71 -17.36 -12.75 7.85
C TRP A 71 -17.89 -14.19 7.72
N GLU A 72 -18.38 -14.75 8.83
CA GLU A 72 -19.01 -16.08 8.93
C GLU A 72 -20.41 -16.19 8.30
N LYS A 73 -21.05 -15.07 7.91
CA LYS A 73 -22.40 -15.06 7.35
C LYS A 73 -22.38 -14.58 5.90
N LYS A 74 -21.80 -15.36 4.99
CA LYS A 74 -22.24 -15.33 3.60
C LYS A 74 -23.42 -16.28 3.45
N PRO A 75 -24.65 -15.80 3.15
CA PRO A 75 -25.65 -16.71 2.63
C PRO A 75 -25.14 -17.21 1.28
N GLU A 76 -25.11 -18.54 1.10
CA GLU A 76 -24.89 -19.14 -0.21
C GLU A 76 -25.91 -18.54 -1.17
N ALA A 77 -25.42 -17.89 -2.23
CA ALA A 77 -26.25 -17.42 -3.31
C ALA A 77 -26.94 -18.65 -3.90
N THR A 78 -28.22 -18.82 -3.59
CA THR A 78 -29.06 -19.81 -4.23
C THR A 78 -29.39 -19.24 -5.60
N GLU A 79 -28.56 -19.54 -6.59
CA GLU A 79 -28.89 -19.35 -8.00
C GLU A 79 -30.14 -20.21 -8.30
N THR A 80 -31.21 -19.54 -8.75
CA THR A 80 -32.43 -20.18 -9.29
C THR A 80 -32.45 -20.03 -10.79
#